data_AF-A0A0C3AJP1-F1
#
_entry.id   AF-A0A0C3AJP1-F1
#
_cell.length_a   1.000
_cell.length_b   1.000
_cell.length_c   1.000
_cell.angle_alpha   90.00
_cell.angle_beta   90.00
_cell.angle_gamma   90.00
#
_symmetry.space_group_name_H-M   'P 1'
#
loop_
_entity.id
_entity.type
_entity.pdbx_description
1 polymer ?
#
loop_
_entity_poly.entity_id
_entity_poly.type
_entity_poly.pdbx_seq_one_letter_code
_entity_poly.pdbx_strand_id
1 'polypeptide(L)'
;MRQDLMSVQKAGHAVVKRSGYSEETLAEWSKKSDEEMMDGNKRMWFRMRMAWGQRCSEEGASAPPVPSTTDDPSPTESIYPYYYIYTTQEESLREAALRNRNKDLPEPPLPIAKT
;
A
#
# COMPACT_ATOMS: atom_id res chain seq x y z
N MET A 1 -15.94 4.55 -0.09
CA MET A 1 -15.55 3.21 0.38
C MET A 1 -14.41 3.40 1.38
N ARG A 2 -14.70 3.36 2.69
CA ARG A 2 -13.67 3.56 3.73
C ARG A 2 -13.08 2.18 4.01
N GLN A 3 -11.83 1.94 3.62
CA GLN A 3 -11.14 0.69 3.94
C GLN A 3 -10.81 0.69 5.43
N ASP A 4 -11.55 -0.10 6.20
CA ASP A 4 -11.28 -0.29 7.63
C ASP A 4 -10.17 -1.33 7.82
N LEU A 5 -8.93 -0.86 7.70
CA LEU A 5 -7.72 -1.66 7.93
C LEU A 5 -7.63 -2.24 9.36
N MET A 6 -8.35 -1.65 10.32
CA MET A 6 -8.36 -2.08 11.73
C MET A 6 -9.08 -3.43 11.90
N SER A 7 -10.02 -3.73 11.01
CA SER A 7 -10.77 -5.00 11.04
C SER A 7 -10.03 -6.19 10.41
N VAL A 8 -8.98 -5.94 9.63
CA VAL A 8 -8.32 -6.97 8.80
C VAL A 8 -7.70 -8.08 9.64
N GLN A 9 -7.11 -7.74 10.78
CA GLN A 9 -6.47 -8.73 11.63
C GLN A 9 -7.48 -9.67 12.30
N LYS A 10 -8.62 -9.13 12.76
CA LYS A 10 -9.72 -9.91 13.33
C LYS A 10 -10.34 -10.85 12.29
N ALA A 11 -10.41 -10.43 11.02
CA ALA A 11 -10.85 -11.30 9.94
C ALA A 11 -9.89 -12.50 9.71
N GLY A 12 -8.58 -12.31 9.95
CA GLY A 12 -7.57 -13.37 9.86
C GLY A 12 -7.65 -14.44 10.96
N HIS A 13 -8.30 -14.13 12.09
CA HIS A 13 -8.38 -15.05 13.24
C HIS A 13 -9.04 -16.39 12.87
N ALA A 14 -10.03 -16.39 11.96
CA ALA A 14 -10.70 -17.61 11.53
C ALA A 14 -9.73 -18.60 10.85
N VAL A 15 -8.72 -18.10 10.15
CA VAL A 15 -7.69 -18.93 9.51
C VAL A 15 -6.72 -19.46 10.55
N VAL A 16 -6.26 -18.61 11.47
CA VAL A 16 -5.27 -18.99 12.48
C VAL A 16 -5.86 -19.94 13.53
N LYS A 17 -7.15 -19.81 13.86
CA LYS A 17 -7.89 -20.74 14.73
C LYS A 17 -7.93 -22.16 14.15
N ARG A 18 -8.01 -22.32 12.81
CA ARG A 18 -7.93 -23.63 12.15
C ARG A 18 -6.56 -24.29 12.30
N SER A 19 -5.51 -23.50 12.51
CA SER A 19 -4.15 -23.99 12.75
C SER A 19 -3.90 -24.41 14.22
N GLY A 20 -4.92 -24.34 15.09
CA GLY A 20 -4.85 -24.85 16.46
C GLY A 20 -4.51 -23.82 17.55
N TYR A 21 -4.47 -22.53 17.21
CA TYR A 21 -4.28 -21.47 18.21
C TYR A 21 -5.56 -21.18 18.99
N SER A 22 -5.42 -20.88 20.29
CA SER A 22 -6.55 -20.55 21.16
C SER A 22 -7.09 -19.15 20.87
N GLU A 23 -8.38 -18.97 21.16
CA GLU A 23 -9.07 -17.70 20.92
C GLU A 23 -8.55 -16.56 21.81
N GLU A 24 -8.13 -16.89 23.02
CA GLU A 24 -7.51 -15.93 23.96
C GLU A 24 -6.19 -15.38 23.40
N THR A 25 -5.34 -16.24 22.83
CA THR A 25 -4.07 -15.82 22.22
C THR A 25 -4.31 -14.93 21.00
N LEU A 26 -5.31 -15.25 20.17
CA LEU A 26 -5.67 -14.42 19.01
C LEU A 26 -6.21 -13.05 19.45
N ALA A 27 -7.05 -13.00 20.48
CA ALA A 27 -7.55 -11.75 21.03
C ALA A 27 -6.41 -10.87 21.59
N GLU A 28 -5.43 -11.47 22.26
CA GLU A 28 -4.26 -10.75 22.76
C GLU A 28 -3.40 -10.17 21.63
N TRP A 29 -3.18 -10.92 20.55
CA TRP A 29 -2.41 -10.47 19.39
C TRP A 29 -3.10 -9.33 18.63
N SER A 30 -4.41 -9.42 18.45
CA SER A 30 -5.19 -8.33 17.86
C SER A 30 -5.15 -7.08 18.74
N LYS A 31 -5.22 -7.22 20.07
CA LYS A 31 -5.12 -6.06 20.97
C LYS A 31 -3.75 -5.38 20.87
N LYS A 32 -2.66 -6.15 20.89
CA LYS A 32 -1.29 -5.60 20.75
C LYS A 32 -1.08 -4.89 19.41
N SER A 33 -1.64 -5.45 18.35
CA SER A 33 -1.54 -4.84 17.03
C SER A 33 -2.42 -3.59 16.88
N ASP A 34 -3.62 -3.57 17.49
CA ASP A 34 -4.45 -2.37 17.57
C ASP A 34 -3.69 -1.27 18.34
N GLU A 35 -3.03 -1.61 19.45
CA GLU A 35 -2.16 -0.70 20.21
C GLU A 35 -0.97 -0.20 19.39
N GLU A 36 -0.22 -1.08 18.71
CA GLU A 36 0.93 -0.70 17.87
C GLU A 36 0.52 0.22 16.71
N MET A 37 -0.64 -0.03 16.11
CA MET A 37 -1.16 0.79 15.01
C MET A 37 -1.63 2.17 15.49
N MET A 38 -2.15 2.28 16.72
CA MET A 38 -2.58 3.54 17.34
C MET A 38 -1.41 4.35 17.94
N ASP A 39 -0.36 3.68 18.41
CA ASP A 39 0.85 4.31 18.97
C ASP A 39 1.66 5.09 17.90
N GLY A 40 1.39 4.84 16.61
CA GLY A 40 2.01 5.58 15.50
C GLY A 40 3.52 5.33 15.37
N ASN A 41 4.03 4.27 16.01
CA ASN A 41 5.43 3.92 15.98
C ASN A 41 5.86 3.54 14.55
N LYS A 42 6.82 4.28 14.01
CA LYS A 42 7.17 4.32 12.57
C LYS A 42 7.92 3.08 12.06
N ARG A 43 7.92 1.97 12.79
CA ARG A 43 8.60 0.74 12.35
C ARG A 43 7.75 0.04 11.28
N MET A 44 7.63 0.68 10.11
CA MET A 44 6.93 0.16 8.95
C MET A 44 7.63 -1.11 8.45
N TRP A 45 7.12 -2.25 8.87
CA TRP A 45 7.53 -3.56 8.37
C TRP A 45 6.82 -3.96 7.08
N PHE A 46 5.73 -3.26 6.73
CA PHE A 46 4.89 -3.53 5.57
C PHE A 46 4.69 -2.27 4.73
N ARG A 47 4.92 -2.39 3.42
CA ARG A 47 4.68 -1.33 2.42
C ARG A 47 3.78 -1.89 1.33
N MET A 48 2.54 -1.39 1.25
CA MET A 48 1.59 -1.74 0.19
C MET A 48 1.71 -0.76 -0.97
N ARG A 49 1.92 -1.28 -2.18
CA ARG A 49 1.86 -0.47 -3.41
C ARG A 49 0.45 -0.58 -3.99
N MET A 50 -0.32 0.48 -3.86
CA MET A 50 -1.65 0.59 -4.45
C MET A 50 -1.51 1.32 -5.78
N ALA A 51 -1.83 0.65 -6.89
CA ALA A 51 -2.02 1.32 -8.17
C ALA A 51 -3.50 1.72 -8.25
N TRP A 52 -3.78 3.02 -8.31
CA TRP A 52 -5.14 3.52 -8.48
C TRP A 52 -5.29 4.06 -9.90
N GLY A 53 -6.17 3.44 -10.69
CA GLY A 53 -6.48 3.86 -12.05
C GLY A 53 -7.95 4.24 -12.17
N GLN A 54 -8.23 5.34 -12.87
CA GLN A 54 -9.60 5.70 -13.24
C GLN A 54 -10.03 4.83 -14.42
N ARG A 55 -11.22 4.23 -14.34
CA ARG A 55 -11.79 3.49 -15.48
C ARG A 55 -12.18 4.49 -16.56
N CYS A 56 -11.72 4.26 -17.79
CA CYS A 56 -12.23 4.98 -18.96
C CYS A 56 -13.67 4.52 -19.23
N SER A 57 -14.59 5.45 -19.49
CA SER A 57 -15.99 5.11 -19.76
C SER A 57 -16.19 4.38 -21.09
N GLU A 58 -15.24 4.44 -22.03
CA GLU A 58 -15.30 3.82 -23.35
C GLU A 58 -13.91 3.42 -23.87
N GLU A 59 -13.91 2.48 -24.82
CA GLU A 59 -12.73 1.91 -25.48
C GLU A 59 -12.00 3.00 -26.30
N GLY A 60 -10.96 3.61 -25.71
CA GLY A 60 -10.16 4.67 -26.33
C GLY A 60 -10.44 6.10 -25.85
N ALA A 61 -11.37 6.31 -24.91
CA ALA A 61 -11.63 7.64 -24.35
C ALA A 61 -10.63 7.99 -23.24
N SER A 62 -10.15 9.25 -23.23
CA SER A 62 -9.34 9.78 -22.13
C SER A 62 -10.12 9.72 -20.82
N ALA A 63 -9.41 9.51 -19.70
CA ALA A 63 -10.03 9.47 -18.39
C ALA A 63 -10.73 10.81 -18.08
N PRO A 64 -11.94 10.80 -17.46
CA PRO A 64 -12.64 12.02 -17.09
C PRO A 64 -11.77 12.92 -16.21
N PRO A 65 -11.79 14.25 -16.40
CA PRO A 65 -10.98 15.16 -15.61
C PRO A 65 -11.27 15.01 -14.11
N VAL A 66 -10.21 14.88 -13.32
CA VAL A 66 -10.29 14.82 -11.85
C VAL A 66 -10.89 16.16 -11.36
N PRO A 67 -11.85 16.16 -10.43
CA PRO A 67 -12.36 17.40 -9.86
C PRO A 67 -11.20 18.20 -9.25
N SER A 68 -11.08 19.47 -9.66
CA SER A 68 -10.08 20.40 -9.14
C SER A 68 -10.30 20.54 -7.63
N THR A 69 -9.39 19.97 -6.84
CA THR A 69 -9.35 20.24 -5.41
C THR A 69 -8.91 21.70 -5.27
N THR A 70 -9.73 22.53 -4.64
CA THR A 70 -9.32 23.89 -4.27
C THR A 70 -8.15 23.73 -3.30
N ASP A 71 -6.95 24.09 -3.74
CA ASP A 71 -5.76 24.14 -2.90
C ASP A 71 -5.96 25.26 -1.87
N ASP A 72 -6.54 24.92 -0.72
CA ASP A 72 -6.41 25.77 0.46
C ASP A 72 -4.93 25.78 0.86
N PRO A 73 -4.27 26.95 0.96
CA PRO A 73 -2.87 27.03 1.35
C PRO A 73 -2.74 26.71 2.85
N SER A 74 -2.71 25.42 3.20
CA SER A 74 -2.30 25.00 4.53
C SER A 74 -0.78 25.27 4.67
N PRO A 75 -0.32 26.09 5.63
CA PRO A 75 1.08 26.51 5.74
C PRO A 75 1.93 25.46 6.45
N THR A 76 1.63 24.18 6.27
CA THR A 76 2.38 23.11 6.92
C THR A 76 2.48 21.98 5.91
N GLU A 77 3.46 22.08 5.02
CA GLU A 77 4.01 20.90 4.35
C GLU A 77 4.45 19.95 5.45
N SER A 78 3.56 19.06 5.87
CA SER A 78 3.92 17.96 6.73
C SER A 78 4.93 17.15 5.93
N ILE A 79 6.21 17.35 6.24
CA ILE A 79 7.32 16.57 5.68
C ILE A 79 7.13 15.15 6.22
N TYR A 80 6.31 14.38 5.51
CA TYR A 80 6.11 12.98 5.79
C TYR A 80 7.41 12.27 5.41
N PRO A 81 8.08 11.55 6.32
CA PRO A 81 9.51 11.21 6.21
C PRO A 81 9.89 10.22 5.09
N TYR A 82 9.03 9.99 4.10
CA TYR A 82 9.18 8.96 3.08
C TYR A 82 8.82 9.39 1.65
N TYR A 83 8.47 10.65 1.41
CA TYR A 83 8.33 11.17 0.04
C TYR A 83 9.58 11.96 -0.31
N TYR A 84 10.26 11.53 -1.37
CA TYR A 84 11.39 12.24 -1.97
C TYR A 84 10.87 13.01 -3.18
N ILE A 85 10.94 14.33 -3.12
CA ILE A 85 10.61 15.21 -4.24
C ILE A 85 11.92 15.44 -4.99
N TYR A 86 12.02 14.90 -6.20
CA TYR A 86 13.15 15.14 -7.09
C TYR A 86 12.79 16.32 -8.01
N THR A 87 13.61 17.36 -7.98
CA THR A 87 13.37 18.56 -8.81
C THR A 87 13.94 18.39 -10.21
N THR A 88 14.87 17.45 -10.40
CA THR A 88 15.47 17.15 -11.69
C THR A 88 15.15 15.73 -12.16
N GLN A 89 15.04 15.57 -13.49
CA GLN A 89 14.81 14.27 -14.11
C GLN A 89 15.95 13.28 -13.81
N GLU A 90 17.19 13.75 -13.82
CA GLU A 90 18.38 12.92 -13.58
C GLU A 90 18.40 12.31 -12.17
N GLU A 91 18.04 13.09 -11.15
CA GLU A 91 17.91 12.61 -9.77
C GLU A 91 16.83 11.53 -9.66
N SER A 92 15.69 11.74 -10.30
CA SER A 92 14.59 10.78 -10.30
C SER A 92 15.00 9.44 -10.93
N LEU A 93 15.78 9.48 -12.02
CA LEU A 93 16.27 8.29 -12.72
C LEU A 93 17.35 7.56 -11.90
N ARG A 94 18.25 8.29 -11.25
CA ARG A 94 19.29 7.72 -10.38
C ARG A 94 18.67 6.96 -9.21
N GLU A 95 17.68 7.55 -8.55
CA GLU A 95 16.97 6.93 -7.43
C GLU A 95 16.02 5.80 -7.87
N ALA A 96 15.47 5.87 -9.08
CA ALA A 96 14.77 4.74 -9.69
C ALA A 96 15.72 3.55 -9.93
N ALA A 97 16.92 3.80 -10.45
CA ALA A 97 17.94 2.78 -10.64
C ALA A 97 18.39 2.14 -9.31
N LEU A 98 18.63 2.95 -8.28
CA LEU A 98 18.95 2.45 -6.93
C LEU A 98 17.82 1.58 -6.35
N ARG A 99 16.56 2.02 -6.47
CA ARG A 99 15.39 1.26 -6.00
C ARG A 99 15.13 -0.02 -6.78
N ASN A 100 15.60 -0.12 -8.02
CA ASN A 100 15.44 -1.29 -8.89
C ASN A 100 16.67 -2.20 -8.89
N ARG A 101 17.76 -1.79 -8.23
CA ARG A 101 18.96 -2.60 -8.07
C ARG A 101 18.61 -3.94 -7.42
N ASN A 102 19.10 -5.03 -8.01
CA ASN A 102 18.90 -6.42 -7.57
C ASN A 102 17.46 -6.95 -7.68
N LYS A 103 16.58 -6.30 -8.46
CA LYS A 103 15.28 -6.87 -8.85
C LYS A 103 15.39 -7.74 -10.10
N ASP A 104 16.45 -8.54 -10.19
CA ASP A 104 16.62 -9.58 -11.22
C ASP A 104 15.75 -10.79 -10.85
N LEU A 105 14.44 -10.54 -10.69
CA LEU A 105 13.47 -11.61 -10.53
C LEU A 105 13.17 -12.17 -11.93
N PRO A 106 13.28 -13.49 -12.15
CA PRO A 106 12.84 -14.06 -13.41
C PRO A 106 11.37 -13.71 -13.62
N GLU A 107 11.03 -13.31 -14.84
CA GLU A 107 9.63 -13.07 -15.20
C GLU A 107 8.80 -14.31 -14.86
N PRO A 108 7.62 -14.15 -14.25
CA PRO A 108 6.78 -15.29 -13.93
C PRO A 108 6.43 -16.04 -15.22
N PRO A 109 6.43 -17.39 -15.20
CA PRO A 109 6.15 -18.17 -16.41
C PRO A 109 4.77 -17.82 -16.96
N LEU A 110 4.68 -17.62 -18.27
CA LEU A 110 3.41 -17.37 -18.95
C LEU A 110 2.46 -18.55 -18.72
N PRO A 111 1.15 -18.30 -18.52
CA PRO A 111 0.18 -19.37 -18.34
C PRO A 111 0.17 -20.25 -19.59
N ILE A 112 0.45 -21.54 -19.39
CA ILE A 112 0.39 -22.55 -20.45
C ILE A 112 -1.07 -22.65 -20.89
N ALA A 113 -1.35 -22.24 -22.14
CA ALA A 113 -2.65 -22.45 -22.75
C ALA A 113 -2.90 -23.97 -22.83
N LYS A 114 -3.85 -24.46 -22.02
CA LYS A 114 -4.32 -25.84 -22.13
C LYS A 114 -5.03 -25.97 -23.48
N THR A 115 -4.46 -26.81 -24.34
CA THR A 115 -5.03 -27.22 -25.64
C THR A 115 -6.19 -28.16 -25.43
#